data_AF-A0A1J4YMX8-F1
#
_entry.id   AF-A0A1J4YMX8-F1
#
_cell.length_a   1.000
_cell.length_b   1.000
_cell.length_c   1.000
_cell.angle_alpha   90.00
_cell.angle_beta   90.00
_cell.angle_gamma   90.00
#
_symmetry.space_group_name_H-M   'P 1'
#
loop_
_entity.id
_entity.type
_entity.pdbx_description
1 polymer ?
#
loop_
_entity_poly.entity_id
_entity_poly.type
_entity_poly.pdbx_seq_one_letter_code
_entity_poly.pdbx_strand_id
1 'polypeptide(L)'
;MLEKLKDYKELIAIIVFFLGGFVWLQTQFPNKNDLKSELGAIRCQLNQYMKLTQLQILSQEQERQLLTLKGQLSSAKPEADDGSMLTISPAMKIEIDQLKLDYSAVRNELGRTTSEMAKIRDELARGVCGKVEL
;
A
#
# COMPACT_ATOMS: atom_id res chain seq x y z
N MET A 1 -21.29 70.22 -9.61
CA MET A 1 -20.37 69.21 -10.20
C MET A 1 -19.54 68.47 -9.16
N LEU A 2 -19.18 69.07 -8.02
CA LEU A 2 -18.41 68.39 -6.95
C LEU A 2 -19.15 67.26 -6.22
N GLU A 3 -20.47 67.36 -5.99
CA GLU A 3 -21.24 66.28 -5.34
C GLU A 3 -21.22 64.98 -6.14
N LYS A 4 -21.35 65.06 -7.48
CA LYS A 4 -21.28 63.88 -8.34
C LYS A 4 -19.94 63.14 -8.20
N LEU A 5 -18.82 63.85 -8.03
CA LEU A 5 -17.51 63.20 -7.82
C LEU A 5 -17.42 62.45 -6.48
N LYS A 6 -18.11 62.93 -5.44
CA LYS A 6 -18.14 62.28 -4.13
C LYS A 6 -18.91 60.96 -4.18
N ASP A 7 -20.06 60.97 -4.85
CA ASP A 7 -20.86 59.75 -5.09
C ASP A 7 -20.08 58.70 -5.90
N TYR A 8 -19.32 59.13 -6.91
CA TYR A 8 -18.45 58.21 -7.67
C TYR A 8 -17.35 57.59 -6.80
N LYS A 9 -16.81 58.31 -5.81
CA LYS A 9 -15.76 57.79 -4.93
C LYS A 9 -16.29 56.69 -3.99
N GLU A 10 -17.49 56.87 -3.47
CA GLU A 10 -18.16 55.86 -2.64
C GLU A 10 -18.54 54.63 -3.48
N LEU A 11 -19.05 54.84 -4.71
CA LEU A 11 -19.34 53.75 -5.64
C LEU A 11 -18.08 52.94 -5.99
N ILE A 12 -16.96 53.62 -6.30
CA ILE A 12 -15.68 52.96 -6.61
C ILE A 12 -15.17 52.17 -5.39
N ALA A 13 -15.27 52.72 -4.19
CA ALA A 13 -14.87 52.01 -2.96
C ALA A 13 -15.68 50.73 -2.73
N ILE A 14 -16.99 50.80 -2.96
CA ILE A 14 -17.89 49.64 -2.87
C ILE A 14 -17.51 48.58 -3.92
N ILE A 15 -17.27 49.00 -5.18
CA ILE A 15 -16.87 48.08 -6.26
C ILE A 15 -15.54 47.39 -5.95
N VAL A 16 -14.54 48.15 -5.47
CA VAL A 16 -13.23 47.59 -5.09
C VAL A 16 -13.35 46.62 -3.91
N PHE A 17 -14.20 46.93 -2.93
CA PHE A 17 -14.49 46.02 -1.81
C PHE A 17 -15.11 44.71 -2.29
N PHE A 18 -16.13 44.76 -3.16
CA PHE A 18 -16.76 43.55 -3.71
C PHE A 18 -15.83 42.75 -4.62
N LEU A 19 -15.05 43.41 -5.48
CA LEU A 19 -14.08 42.72 -6.35
C LEU A 19 -12.96 42.07 -5.53
N GLY A 20 -12.43 42.78 -4.53
CA GLY A 20 -11.44 42.22 -3.61
C GLY A 20 -11.99 41.03 -2.82
N GLY A 21 -13.22 41.16 -2.31
CA GLY A 21 -13.92 40.06 -1.63
C GLY A 21 -14.17 38.85 -2.53
N PHE A 22 -14.53 39.07 -3.79
CA PHE A 22 -14.80 37.99 -4.75
C PHE A 22 -13.52 37.24 -5.16
N VAL A 23 -12.42 37.97 -5.39
CA VAL A 23 -11.10 37.36 -5.66
C VAL A 23 -10.59 36.59 -4.45
N TRP A 24 -10.80 37.11 -3.23
CA TRP A 24 -10.49 36.39 -2.00
C TRP A 24 -11.33 35.12 -1.86
N LEU A 25 -12.61 35.16 -2.21
CA LEU A 25 -13.48 33.98 -2.21
C LEU A 25 -13.00 32.93 -3.20
N GLN A 26 -12.64 33.33 -4.42
CA GLN A 26 -12.14 32.42 -5.46
C GLN A 26 -10.79 31.78 -5.10
N THR A 27 -9.97 32.44 -4.27
CA THR A 27 -8.69 31.87 -3.82
C THR A 27 -8.84 30.96 -2.59
N GLN A 28 -9.92 31.08 -1.82
CA GLN A 28 -10.18 30.21 -0.67
C GLN A 28 -10.87 28.89 -1.04
N PHE A 29 -11.65 28.86 -2.11
CA PHE A 29 -12.37 27.66 -2.52
C PHE A 29 -11.64 26.93 -3.65
N PRO A 30 -11.17 25.69 -3.44
CA PRO A 30 -10.57 24.89 -4.50
C PRO A 30 -11.57 24.72 -5.65
N ASN A 31 -11.06 24.82 -6.89
CA ASN A 31 -11.90 24.62 -8.05
C ASN A 31 -12.35 23.16 -8.13
N LYS A 32 -13.48 22.89 -8.80
CA LYS A 32 -14.01 21.52 -8.96
C LYS A 32 -12.98 20.53 -9.53
N ASN A 33 -12.03 21.03 -10.33
CA ASN A 33 -10.96 20.23 -10.92
C ASN A 33 -9.92 19.82 -9.88
N ASP A 34 -9.55 20.70 -8.94
CA ASP A 34 -8.64 20.38 -7.84
C ASP A 34 -9.25 19.29 -6.97
N LEU A 35 -10.52 19.47 -6.59
CA LEU A 35 -11.23 18.48 -5.77
C LEU A 35 -11.28 17.10 -6.43
N LYS A 36 -11.51 17.05 -7.76
CA LYS A 36 -11.54 15.79 -8.52
C LYS A 36 -10.16 15.13 -8.57
N SER A 37 -9.09 15.92 -8.73
CA SER A 37 -7.72 15.43 -8.74
C SER A 37 -7.30 14.89 -7.37
N GLU A 38 -7.61 15.59 -6.28
CA GLU A 38 -7.35 15.16 -4.91
C GLU A 38 -8.12 13.88 -4.58
N LEU A 39 -9.39 13.79 -4.97
CA LEU A 39 -10.20 12.59 -4.78
C LEU A 39 -9.62 11.38 -5.55
N GLY A 40 -9.08 11.62 -6.75
CA GLY A 40 -8.37 10.62 -7.54
C GLY A 40 -7.09 10.13 -6.85
N ALA A 41 -6.28 11.06 -6.34
CA ALA A 41 -5.07 10.75 -5.60
C ALA A 41 -5.37 9.96 -4.32
N ILE A 42 -6.36 10.38 -3.54
CA ILE A 42 -6.81 9.70 -2.32
C ILE A 42 -7.29 8.28 -2.65
N ARG A 43 -8.10 8.11 -3.70
CA ARG A 43 -8.58 6.79 -4.13
C ARG A 43 -7.44 5.86 -4.54
N CYS A 44 -6.45 6.39 -5.26
CA CYS A 44 -5.25 5.64 -5.62
C CYS A 44 -4.46 5.22 -4.37
N GLN A 45 -4.22 6.15 -3.44
CA GLN A 45 -3.51 5.86 -2.19
C GLN A 45 -4.25 4.80 -1.36
N LEU A 46 -5.56 4.93 -1.22
CA LEU A 46 -6.39 3.97 -0.50
C LEU A 46 -6.26 2.56 -1.09
N ASN A 47 -6.29 2.44 -2.42
CA ASN A 47 -6.15 1.15 -3.10
C ASN A 47 -4.76 0.53 -2.83
N GLN A 48 -3.70 1.33 -2.92
CA GLN A 48 -2.33 0.88 -2.61
C GLN A 48 -2.19 0.42 -1.15
N TYR A 49 -2.74 1.16 -0.18
CA TYR A 49 -2.72 0.77 1.23
C TYR A 49 -3.56 -0.49 1.51
N MET A 50 -4.71 -0.65 0.86
CA MET A 50 -5.49 -1.89 0.96
C MET A 50 -4.70 -3.08 0.43
N LYS A 51 -4.08 -2.95 -0.75
CA LYS A 51 -3.25 -4.01 -1.34
C LYS A 51 -2.06 -4.34 -0.44
N LEU A 52 -1.38 -3.33 0.11
CA LEU A 52 -0.28 -3.52 1.05
C LEU A 52 -0.73 -4.29 2.30
N THR A 53 -1.90 -3.96 2.84
CA THR A 53 -2.47 -4.65 4.01
C THR A 53 -2.77 -6.12 3.70
N GLN A 54 -3.36 -6.40 2.53
CA GLN A 54 -3.63 -7.77 2.09
C GLN A 54 -2.35 -8.59 1.94
N LEU A 55 -1.31 -8.02 1.32
CA LEU A 55 -0.01 -8.69 1.18
C LEU A 55 0.67 -8.92 2.54
N GLN A 56 0.53 -8.00 3.49
CA GLN A 56 1.07 -8.18 4.83
C GLN A 56 0.40 -9.33 5.58
N ILE A 57 -0.93 -9.46 5.46
CA ILE A 57 -1.68 -10.61 6.01
C ILE A 57 -1.21 -11.92 5.35
N LEU A 58 -1.09 -11.93 4.03
CA LEU A 58 -0.61 -13.09 3.28
C LEU A 58 0.82 -13.50 3.70
N SER A 59 1.71 -12.52 3.86
CA SER A 59 3.09 -12.74 4.32
C SER A 59 3.14 -13.39 5.70
N GLN A 60 2.32 -12.92 6.65
CA GLN A 60 2.26 -13.51 7.99
C GLN A 60 1.74 -14.95 7.96
N GLU A 61 0.76 -15.24 7.10
CA GLU A 61 0.25 -16.60 6.93
C GLU A 61 1.31 -17.52 6.32
N GLN A 62 2.02 -17.07 5.28
CA GLN A 62 3.14 -17.81 4.68
C GLN A 62 4.27 -18.08 5.69
N GLU A 63 4.59 -17.13 6.57
CA GLU A 63 5.56 -17.32 7.65
C GLU A 63 5.10 -18.40 8.65
N ARG A 64 3.82 -18.41 9.03
CA ARG A 64 3.26 -19.46 9.91
C ARG A 64 3.30 -20.84 9.25
N GLN A 65 3.01 -20.91 7.96
CA GLN A 65 3.10 -22.15 7.19
C GLN A 65 4.54 -22.66 7.13
N LEU A 66 5.53 -21.78 6.92
CA LEU A 66 6.94 -22.16 6.98
C LEU A 66 7.35 -22.69 8.35
N LEU A 67 6.89 -22.08 9.44
CA LEU A 67 7.17 -22.56 10.79
C LEU A 67 6.56 -23.95 11.02
N THR A 68 5.34 -24.16 10.54
CA THR A 68 4.64 -25.46 10.63
C THR A 68 5.37 -26.54 9.84
N LEU A 69 5.68 -26.27 8.56
CA LEU A 69 6.42 -27.18 7.69
C LEU A 69 7.82 -27.48 8.23
N LYS A 70 8.51 -26.46 8.78
CA LYS A 70 9.80 -26.65 9.44
C LYS A 70 9.70 -27.58 10.64
N GLY A 71 8.65 -27.41 11.46
CA GLY A 71 8.35 -28.29 12.60
C GLY A 71 8.14 -29.73 12.15
N GLN A 72 7.31 -29.95 11.13
CA GLN A 72 7.06 -31.27 10.56
C GLN A 72 8.34 -31.91 10.00
N LEU A 73 9.17 -31.13 9.30
CA LEU A 73 10.45 -31.61 8.76
C LEU A 73 11.44 -31.99 9.87
N SER A 74 11.47 -31.24 10.98
CA SER A 74 12.30 -31.59 12.13
C SER A 74 11.81 -32.85 12.84
N SER A 75 10.49 -33.07 12.95
CA SER A 75 9.95 -34.31 13.53
C SER A 75 10.10 -35.52 12.61
N ALA A 76 10.11 -35.31 11.29
CA ALA A 76 10.27 -36.38 10.29
C ALA A 76 11.74 -36.79 10.07
N LYS A 77 12.69 -36.00 10.57
CA LYS A 77 14.11 -36.37 10.57
C LYS A 77 14.44 -36.97 11.94
N PRO A 78 14.34 -38.30 12.13
CA PRO A 78 14.87 -38.90 13.35
C PRO A 78 16.35 -38.55 13.43
N GLU A 79 16.79 -38.07 14.59
CA GLU A 79 18.21 -37.88 14.87
C GLU A 79 18.90 -39.21 14.64
N ALA A 80 19.85 -39.22 13.71
CA ALA A 80 20.80 -40.31 13.59
C ALA A 80 21.79 -40.16 14.75
N ASP A 81 21.33 -40.46 15.96
CA ASP A 81 22.20 -40.64 17.10
C ASP A 81 21.82 -41.93 17.83
N ASP A 82 22.86 -42.71 18.08
CA ASP A 82 22.93 -43.98 18.77
C ASP A 82 22.31 -45.24 18.11
N GLY A 83 23.13 -45.90 17.28
CA GLY A 83 23.20 -47.37 17.16
C GLY A 83 22.04 -48.15 16.54
N SER A 84 20.85 -47.57 16.37
CA SER A 84 19.70 -48.22 15.75
C SER A 84 19.40 -47.58 14.41
N MET A 85 19.74 -48.28 13.34
CA MET A 85 19.37 -47.93 11.97
C MET A 85 17.84 -48.06 11.85
N LEU A 86 17.11 -47.05 12.33
CA LEU A 86 15.72 -46.80 11.94
C LEU A 86 15.75 -46.47 10.45
N THR A 87 15.64 -47.52 9.64
CA THR A 87 15.46 -47.43 8.20
C THR A 87 14.19 -46.64 7.94
N ILE A 88 14.35 -45.35 7.64
CA ILE A 88 13.29 -44.50 7.09
C ILE A 88 12.67 -45.30 5.93
N SER A 89 11.39 -45.63 6.06
CA SER A 89 10.65 -46.34 5.02
C SER A 89 10.74 -45.56 3.71
N PRO A 90 10.80 -46.23 2.54
CA PRO A 90 10.72 -45.55 1.24
C PRO A 90 9.54 -44.56 1.14
N ALA A 91 8.40 -44.87 1.78
CA ALA A 91 7.24 -43.98 1.85
C ALA A 91 7.53 -42.71 2.65
N MET A 92 8.19 -42.81 3.80
CA MET A 92 8.54 -41.67 4.65
C MET A 92 9.59 -40.77 3.99
N LYS A 93 10.49 -41.35 3.20
CA LYS A 93 11.45 -40.57 2.40
C LYS A 93 10.74 -39.71 1.34
N ILE A 94 9.72 -40.26 0.68
CA ILE A 94 8.89 -39.53 -0.29
C ILE A 94 8.17 -38.36 0.40
N GLU A 95 7.59 -38.58 1.58
CA GLU A 95 6.93 -37.52 2.36
C GLU A 95 7.91 -36.41 2.76
N ILE A 96 9.10 -36.76 3.25
CA ILE A 96 10.14 -35.77 3.61
C ILE A 96 10.54 -34.93 2.39
N ASP A 97 10.71 -35.56 1.23
CA ASP A 97 11.08 -34.83 0.02
C ASP A 97 9.92 -33.95 -0.48
N GLN A 98 8.67 -34.39 -0.35
CA GLN A 98 7.49 -33.56 -0.61
C GLN A 98 7.42 -32.35 0.33
N LEU A 99 7.62 -32.56 1.64
CA LEU A 99 7.63 -31.48 2.63
C LEU A 99 8.73 -30.44 2.34
N LYS A 100 9.90 -30.87 1.85
CA LYS A 100 10.97 -29.94 1.42
C LYS A 100 10.55 -29.13 0.20
N LEU A 101 9.88 -29.76 -0.77
CA LEU A 101 9.36 -29.07 -1.95
C LEU A 101 8.36 -28.01 -1.53
N ASP A 102 7.38 -28.37 -0.69
CA ASP A 102 6.36 -27.45 -0.18
C ASP A 102 6.99 -26.30 0.62
N TYR A 103 7.96 -26.60 1.50
CA TYR A 103 8.72 -25.58 2.24
C TYR A 103 9.44 -24.61 1.31
N SER A 104 10.10 -25.12 0.26
CA SER A 104 10.79 -24.28 -0.72
C SER A 104 9.81 -23.42 -1.55
N ALA A 105 8.64 -23.96 -1.88
CA ALA A 105 7.60 -23.27 -2.61
C ALA A 105 7.05 -22.09 -1.80
N VAL A 106 6.61 -22.33 -0.56
CA VAL A 106 6.08 -21.29 0.33
C VAL A 106 7.14 -20.22 0.61
N ARG A 107 8.41 -20.61 0.75
CA ARG A 107 9.52 -19.65 0.94
C ARG A 107 9.72 -18.74 -0.27
N ASN A 108 9.61 -19.29 -1.48
CA ASN A 108 9.71 -18.51 -2.70
C ASN A 108 8.52 -17.56 -2.85
N GLU A 109 7.31 -18.00 -2.50
CA GLU A 109 6.13 -17.14 -2.50
C GLU A 109 6.25 -16.00 -1.49
N LEU A 110 6.72 -16.28 -0.26
CA LEU A 110 6.99 -15.24 0.74
C LEU A 110 7.97 -14.18 0.23
N GLY A 111 9.02 -14.61 -0.48
CA GLY A 111 9.97 -13.70 -1.13
C GLY A 111 9.31 -12.81 -2.20
N ARG A 112 8.39 -13.37 -3.00
CA ARG A 112 7.61 -12.61 -3.98
C ARG A 112 6.67 -11.62 -3.30
N THR A 113 5.89 -12.06 -2.31
CA THR A 113 4.98 -11.20 -1.53
C THR A 113 5.74 -10.02 -0.92
N THR A 114 6.91 -10.26 -0.35
CA THR A 114 7.76 -9.23 0.24
C THR A 114 8.29 -8.24 -0.81
N SER A 115 8.69 -8.74 -1.98
CA SER A 115 9.11 -7.89 -3.10
C SER A 115 7.96 -7.00 -3.61
N GLU A 116 6.75 -7.54 -3.70
CA GLU A 116 5.56 -6.76 -4.09
C GLU A 116 5.22 -5.67 -3.06
N MET A 117 5.29 -5.99 -1.76
CA MET A 117 5.11 -4.99 -0.71
C MET A 117 6.15 -3.86 -0.81
N ALA A 118 7.41 -4.18 -1.11
CA ALA A 118 8.46 -3.19 -1.30
C ALA A 118 8.15 -2.27 -2.49
N LYS A 119 7.70 -2.83 -3.62
CA LYS A 119 7.29 -2.04 -4.80
C LYS A 119 6.15 -1.08 -4.48
N ILE A 120 5.11 -1.53 -3.77
CA ILE A 120 3.98 -0.68 -3.38
C ILE A 120 4.43 0.45 -2.46
N ARG A 121 5.31 0.16 -1.48
CA ARG A 121 5.89 1.19 -0.61
C ARG A 121 6.69 2.22 -1.39
N ASP A 122 7.48 1.77 -2.36
CA ASP A 122 8.23 2.64 -3.27
C ASP A 122 7.32 3.53 -4.12
N GLU A 123 6.24 2.98 -4.68
CA GLU A 123 5.24 3.73 -5.46
C GLU A 123 4.54 4.79 -4.61
N LEU A 124 4.18 4.44 -3.37
CA LEU A 124 3.62 5.37 -2.40
C LEU A 124 4.63 6.48 -2.04
N ALA A 125 5.89 6.13 -1.77
CA ALA A 125 6.94 7.10 -1.42
C ALA A 125 7.28 8.06 -2.58
N ARG A 126 7.24 7.57 -3.82
CA ARG A 126 7.44 8.39 -5.03
C ARG A 126 6.23 9.26 -5.37
N GLY A 127 5.13 9.16 -4.62
CA GLY A 127 3.93 9.95 -4.81
C GLY A 127 3.24 9.70 -6.15
N VAL A 128 3.30 8.47 -6.68
CA VAL A 128 2.72 8.13 -8.00
C VAL A 128 1.23 8.50 -8.07
N CYS A 129 0.50 8.35 -6.97
CA CYS A 129 -0.92 8.72 -6.89
C CYS A 129 -1.19 10.22 -7.01
N GLY A 130 -0.22 11.09 -6.68
CA GLY A 130 -0.34 12.55 -6.86
C GLY A 130 0.02 13.03 -8.26
N LYS A 131 0.57 12.15 -9.11
CA LYS A 131 0.90 12.43 -10.51
C LYS A 131 -0.17 11.94 -11.49
N VAL A 132 -1.30 11.47 -10.98
CA VAL A 132 -2.41 11.03 -11.82
C VAL A 132 -3.09 12.27 -12.39
N GLU A 133 -2.56 12.77 -13.50
CA GLU A 133 -3.31 13.64 -14.40
C GLU A 133 -4.53 12.86 -14.90
N LEU A 134 -5.72 13.39 -14.62
CA LEU A 134 -7.01 12.84 -15.04
C LEU A 134 -7.35 13.31 -16.45
#